data_AF-A0A7S2BB09-F1
#
_entry.id   AF-A0A7S2BB09-F1
#
_cell.length_a   1.000
_cell.length_b   1.000
_cell.length_c   1.000
_cell.angle_alpha   90.00
_cell.angle_beta   90.00
_cell.angle_gamma   90.00
#
_symmetry.space_group_name_H-M   'P 1'
#
loop_
_entity.id
_entity.type
_entity.pdbx_description
1 polymer ?
#
loop_
_entity_poly.entity_id
_entity_poly.type
_entity_poly.pdbx_seq_one_letter_code
_entity_poly.pdbx_strand_id
1 'polypeptide(L)'
;MLQRYMHDDDKMCVALASLCEIYRAGRKLWPSRPEDAGKTVTLEISQVKATKIEDLSLPGEMREVWAAVLKNPTEGAVELFPATVVNELNEASTSYHILNFDEVGKAARNEKKKKGSRNTVTLKTVGGTTKAGGVAEKKTSEPSKSPKAMSSPKGGGGGEGGGSASGTGSEDRSLPRPSGIDSTSASVPPPPQAR
;
A
#
# COMPACT_ATOMS: atom_id res chain seq x y z
N MET A 1 -1.03 3.69 18.31
CA MET A 1 -0.60 4.74 17.38
C MET A 1 -1.28 6.06 17.69
N LEU A 2 -2.57 6.26 17.35
CA LEU A 2 -3.27 7.54 17.55
C LEU A 2 -3.27 8.06 18.99
N GLN A 3 -3.56 7.19 19.98
CA GLN A 3 -3.59 7.59 21.39
C GLN A 3 -2.26 8.20 21.88
N ARG A 4 -1.12 7.82 21.29
CA ARG A 4 0.20 8.34 21.68
C ARG A 4 0.42 9.79 21.24
N TYR A 5 -0.33 10.27 20.25
CA TYR A 5 -0.13 11.58 19.62
C TYR A 5 -1.33 12.51 19.79
N MET A 6 -2.26 12.22 20.71
CA MET A 6 -3.47 13.02 20.93
C MET A 6 -3.20 14.48 21.32
N HIS A 7 -2.00 14.79 21.82
CA HIS A 7 -1.61 16.13 22.24
C HIS A 7 -0.69 16.84 21.23
N ASP A 8 -0.37 16.18 20.11
CA ASP A 8 0.49 16.71 19.06
C ASP A 8 -0.26 16.63 17.72
N ASP A 9 -0.89 17.74 17.33
CA ASP A 9 -1.70 17.84 16.12
C ASP A 9 -0.92 17.42 14.86
N ASP A 10 0.37 17.71 14.77
CA ASP A 10 1.18 17.36 13.60
C ASP A 10 1.39 15.85 13.53
N LYS A 11 1.79 15.24 14.63
CA LYS A 11 1.98 13.79 14.70
C LYS A 11 0.66 13.04 14.58
N MET A 12 -0.44 13.61 15.08
CA MET A 12 -1.78 13.05 14.93
C MET A 12 -2.21 13.03 13.45
N CYS A 13 -2.01 14.13 12.73
CA CYS A 13 -2.28 14.20 11.30
C CYS A 13 -1.48 13.15 10.51
N VAL A 14 -0.17 13.02 10.81
CA VAL A 14 0.66 11.99 10.16
C VAL A 14 0.13 10.59 10.52
N ALA A 15 -0.22 10.33 11.77
CA ALA A 15 -0.70 9.00 12.19
C ALA A 15 -2.01 8.62 11.49
N LEU A 16 -2.95 9.56 11.38
CA LEU A 16 -4.20 9.37 10.66
C LEU A 16 -3.95 9.12 9.17
N ALA A 17 -3.08 9.92 8.56
CA ALA A 17 -2.78 9.81 7.15
C ALA A 17 -2.01 8.49 6.84
N SER A 18 -1.16 8.01 7.75
CA SER A 18 -0.53 6.68 7.67
C SER A 18 -1.57 5.57 7.73
N LEU A 19 -2.54 5.66 8.63
CA LEU A 19 -3.65 4.69 8.71
C LEU A 19 -4.49 4.71 7.43
N CYS A 20 -4.79 5.88 6.87
CA CYS A 20 -5.50 5.99 5.59
C CYS A 20 -4.75 5.27 4.47
N GLU A 21 -3.43 5.40 4.43
CA GLU A 21 -2.60 4.71 3.43
C GLU A 21 -2.63 3.20 3.60
N ILE A 22 -2.60 2.71 4.85
CA ILE A 22 -2.76 1.29 5.16
C ILE A 22 -4.14 0.76 4.70
N TYR A 23 -5.22 1.51 4.98
CA TYR A 23 -6.55 1.11 4.53
C TYR A 23 -6.68 1.13 3.00
N ARG A 24 -6.05 2.09 2.32
CA ARG A 24 -5.98 2.11 0.85
C ARG A 24 -5.23 0.91 0.30
N ALA A 25 -4.10 0.55 0.89
CA ALA A 25 -3.36 -0.65 0.54
C ALA A 25 -4.22 -1.90 0.73
N GLY A 26 -4.94 -2.01 1.85
CA GLY A 26 -5.90 -3.09 2.08
C GLY A 26 -6.97 -3.16 0.97
N ARG A 27 -7.54 -2.03 0.55
CA ARG A 27 -8.52 -2.00 -0.55
C ARG A 27 -7.96 -2.38 -1.92
N LYS A 28 -6.63 -2.36 -2.10
CA LYS A 28 -5.98 -2.86 -3.32
C LYS A 28 -5.68 -4.35 -3.25
N LEU A 29 -5.47 -4.88 -2.05
CA LEU A 29 -5.23 -6.31 -1.80
C LEU A 29 -6.52 -7.13 -1.76
N TRP A 30 -7.62 -6.53 -1.28
CA TRP A 30 -8.91 -7.17 -1.17
C TRP A 30 -10.02 -6.48 -1.98
N PRO A 31 -10.98 -7.25 -2.50
CA PRO A 31 -11.06 -8.71 -2.42
C PRO A 31 -10.08 -9.38 -3.40
N SER A 32 -9.35 -10.40 -2.93
CA SER A 32 -8.42 -11.15 -3.79
C SER A 32 -9.17 -11.98 -4.85
N ARG A 33 -10.39 -12.40 -4.52
CA ARG A 33 -11.32 -13.08 -5.40
C ARG A 33 -12.71 -12.45 -5.31
N PRO A 34 -13.49 -12.41 -6.40
CA PRO A 34 -14.82 -11.81 -6.37
C PRO A 34 -15.78 -12.49 -5.38
N GLU A 35 -15.57 -13.79 -5.10
CA GLU A 35 -16.32 -14.58 -4.12
C GLU A 35 -16.10 -14.14 -2.66
N ASP A 36 -15.03 -13.38 -2.40
CA ASP A 36 -14.71 -12.85 -1.07
C ASP A 36 -15.26 -11.43 -0.86
N ALA A 37 -15.99 -10.89 -1.83
CA ALA A 37 -16.64 -9.60 -1.71
C ALA A 37 -17.64 -9.59 -0.53
N GLY A 38 -17.54 -8.58 0.33
CA GLY A 38 -18.39 -8.44 1.52
C GLY A 38 -17.93 -9.23 2.73
N LYS A 39 -16.88 -10.06 2.62
CA LYS A 39 -16.26 -10.71 3.78
C LYS A 39 -15.43 -9.71 4.58
N THR A 40 -15.39 -9.92 5.89
CA THR A 40 -14.52 -9.14 6.78
C THR A 40 -13.10 -9.68 6.69
N VAL A 41 -12.13 -8.78 6.62
CA VAL A 41 -10.71 -9.12 6.57
C VAL A 41 -9.99 -8.48 7.74
N THR A 42 -8.99 -9.19 8.26
CA THR A 42 -8.13 -8.71 9.35
C THR A 42 -6.82 -8.23 8.77
N LEU A 43 -6.47 -6.98 9.05
CA LEU A 43 -5.18 -6.41 8.67
C LEU A 43 -4.37 -6.10 9.92
N GLU A 44 -3.33 -6.89 10.16
CA GLU A 44 -2.44 -6.71 11.28
C GLU A 44 -1.51 -5.52 11.06
N ILE A 45 -1.53 -4.55 11.98
CA ILE A 45 -0.70 -3.34 11.94
C ILE A 45 0.17 -3.21 13.19
N SER A 46 0.49 -4.32 13.84
CA SER A 46 1.21 -4.37 15.12
C SER A 46 2.59 -3.71 15.03
N GLN A 47 3.34 -3.97 13.96
CA GLN A 47 4.66 -3.36 13.74
C GLN A 47 4.54 -1.84 13.57
N VAL A 48 3.66 -1.35 12.69
CA VAL A 48 3.42 0.09 12.51
C VAL A 48 3.02 0.77 13.82
N LYS A 49 2.21 0.10 14.66
CA LYS A 49 1.82 0.61 15.98
C LYS A 49 3.00 0.66 16.96
N ALA A 50 3.98 -0.23 16.83
CA ALA A 50 5.18 -0.25 17.67
C ALA A 50 6.18 0.83 17.24
N THR A 51 6.31 1.08 15.94
CA THR A 51 7.20 2.08 15.35
C THR A 51 6.79 3.51 15.73
N LYS A 52 7.79 4.37 15.97
CA LYS A 52 7.55 5.81 16.21
C LYS A 52 7.20 6.49 14.89
N ILE A 53 6.47 7.60 14.96
CA ILE A 53 5.96 8.24 13.75
C ILE A 53 7.07 8.81 12.86
N GLU A 54 8.18 9.20 13.49
CA GLU A 54 9.37 9.73 12.82
C GLU A 54 10.08 8.64 11.99
N ASP A 55 10.01 7.39 12.45
CA ASP A 55 10.67 6.23 11.84
C ASP A 55 9.81 5.58 10.74
N LEU A 56 8.54 6.00 10.58
CA LEU A 56 7.68 5.47 9.51
C LEU A 56 8.07 5.99 8.13
N SER A 57 8.48 7.26 8.04
CA SER A 57 8.96 7.87 6.80
C SER A 57 10.39 7.47 6.44
N LEU A 58 11.21 7.15 7.44
CA LEU A 58 12.63 6.85 7.26
C LEU A 58 12.89 5.44 7.80
N PRO A 59 12.66 4.38 7.02
CA PRO A 59 13.11 3.05 7.39
C PRO A 59 14.61 3.12 7.73
N GLY A 60 14.97 2.64 8.92
CA GLY A 60 16.27 2.90 9.54
C GLY A 60 17.44 2.32 8.75
N GLU A 61 17.19 1.27 7.96
CA GLU A 61 18.17 0.66 7.09
C GLU A 61 17.85 1.00 5.62
N MET A 62 18.88 1.37 4.83
CA MET A 62 18.77 1.95 3.47
C MET A 62 18.01 1.08 2.43
N ARG A 63 17.50 -0.08 2.81
CA ARG A 63 16.84 -1.05 1.93
C ARG A 63 15.61 -1.69 2.54
N GLU A 64 14.99 -1.10 3.55
CA GLU A 64 13.72 -1.62 4.05
C GLU A 64 12.54 -0.83 3.48
N VAL A 65 11.43 -1.52 3.22
CA VAL A 65 10.20 -0.94 2.72
C VAL A 65 9.01 -1.47 3.50
N TRP A 66 8.10 -0.57 3.84
CA TRP A 66 6.83 -0.96 4.42
C TRP A 66 5.95 -1.59 3.34
N ALA A 67 5.45 -2.79 3.58
CA ALA A 67 4.51 -3.44 2.69
C ALA A 67 3.35 -4.06 3.45
N ALA A 68 2.15 -3.93 2.89
CA ALA A 68 1.01 -4.74 3.25
C ALA A 68 1.08 -6.03 2.43
N VAL A 69 1.13 -7.18 3.10
CA VAL A 69 1.24 -8.50 2.47
C VAL A 69 0.00 -9.32 2.80
N LEU A 70 -0.58 -9.93 1.77
CA LEU A 70 -1.66 -10.89 1.92
C LEU A 70 -1.10 -12.20 2.47
N LYS A 71 -1.48 -12.60 3.68
CA LYS A 71 -1.06 -13.88 4.28
C LYS A 71 -2.08 -14.97 3.93
N ASN A 72 -3.37 -14.66 4.09
CA ASN A 72 -4.51 -15.52 3.79
C ASN A 72 -5.61 -14.70 3.07
N PRO A 73 -6.62 -15.34 2.45
CA PRO A 73 -7.73 -14.61 1.81
C PRO A 73 -8.47 -13.64 2.75
N THR A 74 -8.45 -13.90 4.07
CA THR A 74 -9.11 -13.07 5.09
C THR A 74 -8.12 -12.34 5.99
N GLU A 75 -6.81 -12.51 5.80
CA GLU A 75 -5.80 -11.97 6.71
C GLU A 75 -4.60 -11.42 5.95
N GLY A 76 -4.12 -10.26 6.36
CA GLY A 76 -2.82 -9.78 5.94
C GLY A 76 -2.15 -9.01 7.04
N ALA A 77 -0.89 -8.66 6.79
CA ALA A 77 -0.05 -7.97 7.76
C ALA A 77 0.67 -6.81 7.09
N VAL A 78 0.87 -5.73 7.83
CA VAL A 78 1.75 -4.62 7.46
C VAL A 78 3.05 -4.78 8.20
N GLU A 79 4.09 -5.13 7.46
CA GLU A 79 5.41 -5.41 8.00
C GLU A 79 6.47 -4.60 7.25
N LEU A 80 7.59 -4.36 7.93
CA LEU A 80 8.77 -3.77 7.35
C LEU A 80 9.63 -4.89 6.76
N PHE A 81 9.84 -4.86 5.44
CA PHE A 81 10.61 -5.89 4.74
C PHE A 81 11.90 -5.33 4.18
N PRO A 82 13.02 -6.06 4.30
CA PRO A 82 14.18 -5.81 3.47
C PRO A 82 13.84 -5.96 1.98
N ALA A 83 14.48 -5.18 1.12
CA ALA A 83 14.28 -5.21 -0.33
C ALA A 83 14.56 -6.60 -0.93
N THR A 84 15.43 -7.40 -0.29
CA THR A 84 15.68 -8.80 -0.67
C THR A 84 14.43 -9.65 -0.51
N VAL A 85 13.70 -9.49 0.59
CA VAL A 85 12.48 -10.26 0.87
C VAL A 85 11.34 -9.84 -0.05
N VAL A 86 11.29 -8.57 -0.48
CA VAL A 86 10.30 -8.12 -1.48
C VAL A 86 10.50 -8.82 -2.82
N ASN A 87 11.75 -9.09 -3.21
CA ASN A 87 12.03 -9.88 -4.41
C ASN A 87 11.53 -11.32 -4.25
N GLU A 88 11.74 -11.94 -3.08
CA GLU A 88 11.21 -13.27 -2.78
C GLU A 88 9.68 -13.31 -2.84
N LEU A 89 8.99 -12.28 -2.33
CA LEU A 89 7.52 -12.17 -2.44
C LEU A 89 7.06 -12.08 -3.90
N ASN A 90 7.83 -11.39 -4.75
CA ASN A 90 7.56 -11.29 -6.18
C ASN A 90 7.76 -12.65 -6.89
N GLU A 91 8.82 -13.38 -6.54
CA GLU A 91 9.08 -14.73 -7.05
C GLU A 91 7.99 -15.72 -6.60
N ALA A 92 7.53 -15.61 -5.36
CA ALA A 92 6.46 -16.41 -4.80
C ALA A 92 5.06 -16.03 -5.33
N SER A 93 4.95 -15.02 -6.19
CA SER A 93 3.67 -14.49 -6.69
C SER A 93 2.68 -14.11 -5.57
N THR A 94 3.21 -13.71 -4.40
CA THR A 94 2.39 -13.29 -3.27
C THR A 94 1.89 -11.87 -3.53
N SER A 95 0.60 -11.62 -3.30
CA SER A 95 0.05 -10.28 -3.46
C SER A 95 0.50 -9.37 -2.32
N TYR A 96 1.20 -8.29 -2.66
CA TYR A 96 1.63 -7.27 -1.71
C TYR A 96 1.43 -5.86 -2.26
N HIS A 97 1.39 -4.88 -1.35
CA HIS A 97 1.32 -3.47 -1.69
C HIS A 97 2.35 -2.68 -0.88
N ILE A 98 3.23 -1.96 -1.57
CA ILE A 98 4.22 -1.09 -0.93
C ILE A 98 3.51 0.16 -0.40
N LEU A 99 3.79 0.50 0.85
CA LEU A 99 3.25 1.65 1.55
C LEU A 99 4.25 2.81 1.47
N ASN A 100 3.78 3.96 1.00
CA ASN A 100 4.60 5.16 0.91
C ASN A 100 4.27 6.14 2.05
N PHE A 101 4.92 5.99 3.20
CA PHE A 101 4.74 6.91 4.34
C PHE A 101 5.52 8.23 4.19
N ASP A 102 6.42 8.35 3.21
CA ASP A 102 7.15 9.59 2.96
C ASP A 102 6.25 10.73 2.49
N GLU A 103 5.32 10.41 1.59
CA GLU A 103 4.35 11.38 1.09
C GLU A 103 3.39 11.83 2.19
N VAL A 104 3.03 10.90 3.08
CA VAL A 104 2.16 11.14 4.22
C VAL A 104 2.78 12.17 5.18
N GLY A 105 4.05 12.00 5.53
CA GLY A 105 4.78 12.92 6.40
C GLY A 105 4.96 14.32 5.78
N LYS A 106 5.20 14.38 4.46
CA LYS A 106 5.37 15.65 3.72
C LYS A 106 4.04 16.39 3.57
N ALA A 107 2.94 15.70 3.29
CA ALA A 107 1.63 16.30 3.12
C ALA A 107 1.13 16.98 4.40
N ALA A 108 1.26 16.30 5.55
CA ALA A 108 0.85 16.85 6.84
C ALA A 108 1.60 18.14 7.22
N ARG A 109 2.91 18.21 6.92
CA ARG A 109 3.73 19.38 7.24
C ARG A 109 3.49 20.58 6.31
N ASN A 110 3.14 20.34 5.04
CA ASN A 110 2.94 21.40 4.06
C ASN A 110 1.64 22.20 4.24
N GLU A 111 0.64 21.65 4.93
CA GLU A 111 -0.63 22.34 5.15
C GLU A 111 -0.49 23.57 6.07
N LYS A 112 0.45 23.51 7.04
CA LYS A 112 0.72 24.65 7.94
C LYS A 112 1.41 25.83 7.25
N LYS A 113 2.19 25.61 6.18
CA LYS A 113 2.81 26.69 5.42
C LYS A 113 1.80 27.54 4.65
N LYS A 114 0.63 27.00 4.31
CA LYS A 114 -0.45 27.75 3.66
C LYS A 114 -1.34 28.56 4.62
N LYS A 115 -1.35 28.25 5.92
CA LYS A 115 -2.16 29.00 6.92
C LYS A 115 -1.57 30.35 7.34
N GLY A 116 -0.31 30.64 7.00
CA GLY A 116 0.33 31.95 7.22
C GLY A 116 -0.03 33.02 6.18
N SER A 117 -0.72 32.66 5.09
CA SER A 117 -1.17 33.61 4.07
C SER A 117 -2.70 33.68 4.07
N ARG A 118 -3.29 34.10 5.19
CA ARG A 118 -4.64 34.67 5.14
C ARG A 118 -4.50 36.11 4.66
N ASN A 119 -4.66 36.29 3.35
CA ASN A 119 -5.10 37.56 2.80
C ASN A 119 -6.38 37.97 3.54
N THR A 120 -6.28 39.05 4.33
CA THR A 120 -7.42 39.77 4.90
C THR A 120 -8.25 40.33 3.75
N VAL A 121 -9.29 39.61 3.33
CA VAL A 121 -10.30 40.17 2.42
C VAL A 121 -11.17 41.11 3.24
N THR A 122 -10.89 42.41 3.11
CA THR A 122 -11.74 43.48 3.61
C THR A 122 -13.03 43.47 2.79
N LEU A 123 -14.11 42.93 3.37
CA LEU A 123 -15.46 43.09 2.82
C LEU A 123 -15.88 44.55 2.99
N LYS A 124 -15.64 45.38 1.97
CA LYS A 124 -16.33 46.66 1.83
C LYS A 124 -17.77 46.39 1.38
N THR A 125 -18.67 46.46 2.34
CA THR A 125 -20.11 46.60 2.08
C THR A 125 -20.38 48.02 1.58
N VAL A 126 -20.67 48.15 0.29
CA VAL A 126 -21.32 49.31 -0.34
C VAL A 126 -22.21 48.68 -1.43
N GLY A 127 -23.50 48.47 -1.22
CA GLY A 127 -24.52 49.52 -1.23
C GLY A 127 -24.79 49.98 -2.66
N GLY A 128 -25.81 49.45 -3.35
CA GLY A 128 -26.36 50.09 -4.55
C GLY A 128 -26.85 49.19 -5.72
N THR A 129 -28.15 48.89 -5.70
CA THR A 129 -29.14 49.21 -6.75
C THR A 129 -28.95 48.76 -8.23
N THR A 130 -29.88 47.89 -8.69
CA THR A 130 -30.45 47.70 -10.05
C THR A 130 -29.49 47.31 -11.19
N LYS A 131 -29.82 46.45 -12.16
CA LYS A 131 -30.93 46.53 -13.12
C LYS A 131 -30.89 45.29 -14.06
N ALA A 132 -32.03 45.03 -14.68
CA ALA A 132 -32.38 43.90 -15.55
C ALA A 132 -31.58 43.76 -16.87
N GLY A 133 -31.65 42.54 -17.43
CA GLY A 133 -31.76 42.30 -18.87
C GLY A 133 -30.50 41.82 -19.58
N GLY A 134 -30.58 40.66 -20.26
CA GLY A 134 -29.53 40.22 -21.18
C GLY A 134 -29.63 38.76 -21.61
N VAL A 135 -30.52 38.49 -22.56
CA VAL A 135 -30.60 37.26 -23.37
C VAL A 135 -29.36 37.15 -24.28
N ALA A 136 -28.74 35.97 -24.37
CA ALA A 136 -28.02 35.53 -25.57
C ALA A 136 -27.73 34.00 -25.56
N GLU A 137 -28.44 33.28 -26.43
CA GLU A 137 -28.07 31.97 -26.98
C GLU A 137 -26.81 32.04 -27.87
N LYS A 138 -25.97 30.99 -27.81
CA LYS A 138 -25.14 30.46 -28.91
C LYS A 138 -24.47 29.16 -28.40
N LYS A 139 -24.91 27.95 -28.76
CA LYS A 139 -24.86 27.18 -30.03
C LYS A 139 -23.45 26.76 -30.48
N THR A 140 -23.32 25.44 -30.72
CA THR A 140 -22.31 24.69 -31.54
C THR A 140 -20.88 24.61 -30.97
N SER A 141 -20.11 23.52 -31.04
CA SER A 141 -20.18 22.21 -31.74
C SER A 141 -19.00 21.33 -31.29
N GLU A 142 -19.18 19.99 -31.35
CA GLU A 142 -18.14 18.95 -31.54
C GLU A 142 -17.15 19.27 -32.70
N PRO A 143 -16.01 18.55 -32.96
CA PRO A 143 -15.77 17.11 -32.76
C PRO A 143 -14.33 16.63 -32.39
N SER A 144 -14.26 15.34 -32.07
CA SER A 144 -13.18 14.34 -32.25
C SER A 144 -11.82 14.75 -32.85
N LYS A 145 -10.75 14.28 -32.20
CA LYS A 145 -9.51 13.81 -32.87
C LYS A 145 -8.65 12.92 -31.94
N SER A 146 -8.81 11.60 -32.07
CA SER A 146 -7.65 10.68 -32.16
C SER A 146 -7.08 10.84 -33.59
N PRO A 147 -5.76 10.68 -33.88
CA PRO A 147 -5.04 9.40 -33.76
C PRO A 147 -3.51 9.52 -33.52
N LYS A 148 -2.80 8.42 -33.20
CA LYS A 148 -1.76 7.79 -34.07
C LYS A 148 -0.93 6.76 -33.30
N ALA A 149 -0.75 5.64 -33.99
CA ALA A 149 0.07 4.50 -33.66
C ALA A 149 1.55 4.70 -34.03
N MET A 150 2.33 3.65 -33.72
CA MET A 150 3.61 3.24 -34.29
C MET A 150 4.86 3.95 -33.77
N SER A 151 5.68 3.22 -33.01
CA SER A 151 6.93 2.66 -33.54
C SER A 151 7.63 1.78 -32.50
N SER A 152 7.80 0.51 -32.85
CA SER A 152 8.76 -0.39 -32.22
C SER A 152 10.17 -0.06 -32.72
N PRO A 153 11.21 -0.21 -31.87
CA PRO A 153 12.54 -0.56 -32.36
C PRO A 153 12.88 -2.01 -32.00
N LYS A 154 13.22 -2.74 -33.05
CA LYS A 154 13.83 -4.06 -33.08
C LYS A 154 15.35 -3.86 -32.94
N GLY A 155 15.99 -4.50 -31.97
CA GLY A 155 17.44 -4.64 -31.85
C GLY A 155 17.74 -5.60 -30.70
N GLY A 156 18.35 -6.77 -30.87
CA GLY A 156 19.24 -7.22 -31.92
C GLY A 156 20.70 -7.00 -31.49
N GLY A 157 21.24 -7.97 -30.74
CA GLY A 157 22.64 -8.03 -30.28
C GLY A 157 22.67 -8.86 -28.99
N GLY A 158 23.13 -10.11 -28.98
CA GLY A 158 24.33 -10.62 -29.62
C GLY A 158 25.49 -10.38 -28.67
N GLY A 159 25.70 -11.30 -27.73
CA GLY A 159 26.68 -11.18 -26.66
C GLY A 159 26.93 -12.52 -25.99
N GLU A 160 27.43 -13.48 -26.77
CA GLU A 160 28.13 -14.64 -26.24
C GLU A 160 29.38 -14.16 -25.48
N GLY A 161 29.49 -14.55 -24.22
CA GLY A 161 30.65 -14.30 -23.38
C GLY A 161 30.81 -15.48 -22.44
N GLY A 162 31.47 -16.53 -22.94
CA GLY A 162 31.91 -17.66 -22.15
C GLY A 162 32.89 -17.25 -21.06
N GLY A 163 32.76 -17.87 -19.91
CA GLY A 163 33.62 -17.66 -18.75
C GLY A 163 33.47 -18.80 -17.76
N SER A 164 34.07 -19.94 -18.11
CA SER A 164 34.29 -21.07 -17.22
C SER A 164 35.02 -20.63 -15.95
N ALA A 165 34.46 -20.94 -14.79
CA ALA A 165 35.24 -21.11 -13.57
C ALA A 165 34.61 -22.22 -12.73
N SER A 166 35.26 -23.38 -12.82
CA SER A 166 35.15 -24.53 -11.94
C SER A 166 35.31 -24.16 -10.47
N GLY A 167 34.34 -24.52 -9.65
CA GLY A 167 34.42 -24.47 -8.18
C GLY A 167 33.77 -25.70 -7.58
N THR A 168 34.50 -26.82 -7.57
CA THR A 168 34.15 -28.02 -6.80
C THR A 168 34.37 -27.74 -5.32
N GLY A 169 33.30 -27.70 -4.55
CA GLY A 169 33.31 -27.59 -3.09
C GLY A 169 32.20 -28.45 -2.51
N SER A 170 32.43 -29.75 -2.46
CA SER A 170 31.58 -30.71 -1.76
C SER A 170 31.80 -30.56 -0.26
N GLU A 171 30.85 -29.95 0.45
CA GLU A 171 30.74 -30.12 1.89
C GLU A 171 29.37 -30.72 2.23
N ASP A 172 29.45 -32.03 2.42
CA ASP A 172 28.50 -32.92 3.07
C ASP A 172 28.03 -32.33 4.41
N ARG A 173 26.79 -31.85 4.45
CA ARG A 173 26.07 -31.62 5.71
C ARG A 173 24.75 -32.37 5.67
N SER A 174 24.89 -33.63 6.04
CA SER A 174 23.86 -34.51 6.59
C SER A 174 22.70 -33.76 7.26
N LEU A 175 21.50 -33.92 6.68
CA LEU A 175 20.23 -33.52 7.26
C LEU A 175 19.88 -34.43 8.45
N PRO A 176 19.54 -33.90 9.63
CA PRO A 176 18.86 -34.68 10.64
C PRO A 176 17.41 -34.99 10.19
N ARG A 177 17.07 -36.28 10.23
CA ARG A 177 15.75 -36.84 9.95
C ARG A 177 14.67 -36.24 10.87
N PRO A 178 13.45 -35.94 10.35
CA PRO A 178 12.30 -35.70 11.21
C PRO A 178 11.80 -37.03 11.80
N SER A 179 12.00 -37.20 13.10
CA SER A 179 11.33 -38.21 13.92
C SER A 179 10.09 -37.60 14.57
N GLY A 180 8.92 -38.19 14.37
CA GLY A 180 7.74 -37.88 15.18
C GLY A 180 6.42 -37.88 14.41
N ILE A 181 5.97 -39.07 14.01
CA ILE A 181 4.56 -39.35 13.77
C ILE A 181 3.86 -39.48 15.13
N ASP A 182 3.05 -38.50 15.53
CA ASP A 182 2.04 -38.70 16.57
C ASP A 182 0.64 -38.61 15.93
N SER A 183 0.19 -39.78 15.48
CA SER A 183 -1.17 -40.02 15.03
C SER A 183 -2.12 -40.02 16.22
N THR A 184 -2.55 -38.83 16.66
CA THR A 184 -3.71 -38.72 17.54
C THR A 184 -4.98 -38.74 16.69
N SER A 185 -5.51 -39.96 16.54
CA SER A 185 -6.85 -40.23 16.03
C SER A 185 -7.89 -39.54 16.91
N ALA A 186 -8.39 -38.39 16.46
CA ALA A 186 -9.53 -37.72 17.08
C ALA A 186 -10.82 -38.46 16.69
N SER A 187 -11.33 -39.24 17.63
CA SER A 187 -12.61 -39.92 17.58
C SER A 187 -13.76 -38.93 17.34
N VAL A 188 -14.43 -39.03 16.19
CA VAL A 188 -15.62 -38.24 15.85
C VAL A 188 -16.85 -38.86 16.54
N PRO A 189 -17.62 -38.12 17.36
CA PRO A 189 -18.84 -38.63 17.96
C PRO A 189 -19.99 -38.73 16.93
N PRO A 190 -20.88 -39.74 17.03
CA PRO A 190 -22.02 -39.89 16.14
C PRO A 190 -23.11 -38.84 16.42
N PRO A 191 -23.89 -38.44 15.39
CA PRO A 191 -24.98 -37.48 15.54
C PRO A 191 -26.16 -38.07 16.32
N PRO A 192 -26.92 -37.23 17.06
CA PRO A 192 -28.09 -37.66 17.80
C PRO A 192 -29.22 -38.08 16.85
N GLN A 193 -29.76 -39.28 17.04
CA GLN A 193 -30.98 -39.71 16.36
C GLN A 193 -32.18 -39.00 17.00
N ALA A 194 -32.92 -38.26 16.17
CA ALA A 194 -34.23 -37.73 16.55
C ALA A 194 -35.25 -38.86 16.63
N ARG A 195 -36.06 -38.85 17.70
CA ARG A 195 -37.27 -39.68 17.84
C ARG A 195 -38.48 -38.96 17.31
#